data_AF-A0A2V7L3Q8-F1
#
_entry.id   AF-A0A2V7L3Q8-F1
#
_cell.length_a   1.000
_cell.length_b   1.000
_cell.length_c   1.000
_cell.angle_alpha   90.00
_cell.angle_beta   90.00
_cell.angle_gamma   90.00
#
_symmetry.space_group_name_H-M   'P 1'
#
loop_
_entity.id
_entity.type
_entity.pdbx_description
1 polymer ?
#
loop_
_entity_poly.entity_id
_entity_poly.type
_entity_poly.pdbx_seq_one_letter_code
_entity_poly.pdbx_strand_id
1 'polypeptide(L)'
;MHDSISYQGARFALFIGATLLAVACEEPASPGHPAVRAASLSLPGTDTVGGQGTLGAGSATPGSDRQDFNFDVTASLSGGQVFYRDWAVVRIDGTVGTLTVDPADPSTAITAYRDWASVCADPTRGVAFDGTGRLDTGSLTDFTVAVCDNGSPESGTDFLQMDVPAYTYNHGGFLSSGDVAKSGTATIIFQDGFESPNPLSEWTQYPSGNGRYSLSSDTVHSGT
;
A
#
# COMPACT_ATOMS: atom_id res chain seq x y z
N MET A 1 23.03 -22.64 80.93
CA MET A 1 22.40 -23.85 80.37
C MET A 1 21.97 -23.50 78.96
N HIS A 2 22.65 -23.77 77.85
CA HIS A 2 23.87 -24.49 77.45
C HIS A 2 24.84 -23.49 76.74
N ASP A 3 26.15 -23.44 77.02
CA ASP A 3 27.28 -24.13 76.35
C ASP A 3 27.23 -24.03 74.79
N SER A 4 28.25 -23.64 74.01
CA SER A 4 29.72 -23.51 74.17
C SER A 4 30.32 -22.84 72.88
N ILE A 5 31.29 -21.90 72.97
CA ILE A 5 32.76 -21.97 72.69
C ILE A 5 33.24 -22.04 71.21
N SER A 6 33.87 -20.92 70.77
CA SER A 6 35.17 -20.70 70.06
C SER A 6 35.61 -21.54 68.83
N TYR A 7 36.11 -20.88 67.76
CA TYR A 7 37.55 -20.85 67.41
C TYR A 7 37.95 -19.82 66.33
N GLN A 8 39.18 -19.32 66.47
CA GLN A 8 39.89 -18.34 65.65
C GLN A 8 40.61 -18.92 64.41
N GLY A 9 40.95 -18.04 63.46
CA GLY A 9 42.09 -18.16 62.53
C GLY A 9 41.68 -17.77 61.10
N ALA A 10 42.36 -16.91 60.34
CA ALA A 10 43.71 -16.38 60.41
C ALA A 10 43.79 -15.00 59.72
N ARG A 11 44.80 -14.22 60.10
CA ARG A 11 45.20 -12.97 59.45
C ARG A 11 45.78 -13.25 58.07
N PHE A 12 45.46 -12.43 57.07
CA PHE A 12 46.44 -11.99 56.06
C PHE A 12 46.06 -10.60 55.54
N ALA A 13 47.06 -9.73 55.49
CA ALA A 13 46.95 -8.35 55.05
C ALA A 13 47.23 -8.21 53.54
N LEU A 14 46.62 -7.16 52.96
CA LEU A 14 46.96 -6.41 51.74
C LEU A 14 47.04 -7.18 50.39
N PHE A 15 46.27 -6.75 49.38
CA PHE A 15 46.69 -5.77 48.36
C PHE A 15 45.56 -5.48 47.35
N ILE A 16 45.19 -4.20 47.27
CA ILE A 16 44.84 -3.37 46.09
C ILE A 16 44.19 -4.05 44.86
N GLY A 17 42.98 -3.60 44.56
CA GLY A 17 42.35 -3.69 43.23
C GLY A 17 41.09 -2.83 43.19
N ALA A 18 41.25 -1.54 42.87
CA ALA A 18 40.12 -0.66 42.59
C ALA A 18 39.57 -0.99 41.20
N THR A 19 38.42 -1.64 41.13
CA THR A 19 37.57 -1.66 39.93
C THR A 19 36.32 -0.85 40.22
N LEU A 20 36.27 0.35 39.65
CA LEU A 20 35.05 1.12 39.45
C LEU A 20 34.12 0.29 38.56
N LEU A 21 33.12 -0.36 39.15
CA LEU A 21 31.94 -0.80 38.43
C LEU A 21 31.08 0.43 38.20
N ALA A 22 31.17 0.98 36.99
CA ALA A 22 30.14 1.87 36.49
C ALA A 22 28.84 1.05 36.40
N VAL A 23 27.92 1.29 37.32
CA VAL A 23 26.50 0.94 37.12
C VAL A 23 26.03 1.85 36.00
N ALA A 24 26.01 1.32 34.77
CA ALA A 24 25.18 1.89 33.72
C ALA A 24 23.74 1.62 34.14
N CYS A 25 22.98 2.68 34.42
CA CYS A 25 21.53 2.57 34.45
C CYS A 25 21.10 2.07 33.07
N GLU A 26 20.54 0.86 33.00
CA GLU A 26 19.80 0.42 31.82
C GLU A 26 18.67 1.43 31.58
N GLU A 27 18.76 2.16 30.47
CA GLU A 27 17.65 2.95 29.97
C GLU A 27 16.50 1.99 29.66
N PRO A 28 15.27 2.25 30.14
CA PRO A 28 14.13 1.47 29.67
C PRO A 28 14.02 1.68 28.16
N ALA A 29 14.16 0.59 27.41
CA ALA A 29 13.91 0.58 25.98
C ALA A 29 12.50 1.16 25.75
N SER A 30 12.46 2.31 25.08
CA SER A 30 11.22 2.97 24.68
C SER A 30 10.31 1.94 23.99
N PRO A 31 9.01 1.85 24.34
CA PRO A 31 8.08 1.07 23.54
C PRO A 31 8.18 1.59 22.10
N GLY A 32 8.56 0.73 21.16
CA GLY A 32 8.50 1.07 19.73
C GLY A 32 7.05 1.41 19.40
N HIS A 33 6.76 2.69 19.24
CA HIS A 33 5.42 3.15 18.87
C HIS A 33 5.07 2.54 17.52
N PRO A 34 3.84 2.00 17.34
CA PRO A 34 3.37 1.58 16.04
C PRO A 34 3.43 2.80 15.12
N ALA A 35 4.28 2.73 14.08
CA ALA A 35 4.18 3.64 12.96
C ALA A 35 2.75 3.58 12.43
N VAL A 36 2.19 4.72 12.04
CA VAL A 36 0.92 4.82 11.33
C VAL A 36 1.02 3.89 10.11
N ARG A 37 0.50 2.66 10.26
CA ARG A 37 0.15 1.84 9.13
C ARG A 37 -1.25 2.29 8.78
N ALA A 38 -1.44 2.71 7.54
CA ALA A 38 -2.77 2.74 6.96
C ALA A 38 -3.38 1.35 7.16
N ALA A 39 -4.27 1.21 8.14
CA ALA A 39 -5.10 0.05 8.28
C ALA A 39 -6.17 0.17 7.20
N SER A 40 -5.87 -0.35 6.01
CA SER A 40 -6.81 -0.44 4.89
C SER A 40 -7.84 -1.52 5.18
N LEU A 41 -8.82 -1.19 6.02
CA LEU A 41 -10.05 -1.96 6.13
C LEU A 41 -10.97 -1.45 5.02
N SER A 42 -10.93 -2.09 3.86
CA SER A 42 -12.00 -1.94 2.87
C SER A 42 -13.26 -2.53 3.49
N LEU A 43 -14.25 -1.68 3.78
CA LEU A 43 -15.60 -2.14 4.06
C LEU A 43 -16.17 -2.73 2.75
N PRO A 44 -16.97 -3.80 2.80
CA PRO A 44 -17.67 -4.30 1.62
C PRO A 44 -18.66 -3.22 1.15
N GLY A 45 -18.21 -2.41 0.20
CA GLY A 45 -19.01 -1.43 -0.53
C GLY A 45 -19.41 -1.97 -1.91
N THR A 46 -20.40 -1.32 -2.52
CA THR A 46 -20.72 -1.50 -3.95
C THR A 46 -19.74 -0.74 -4.85
N ASP A 47 -18.55 -0.40 -4.33
CA ASP A 47 -17.56 0.39 -5.05
C ASP A 47 -17.02 -0.44 -6.21
N THR A 48 -16.97 0.18 -7.38
CA THR A 48 -16.51 -0.46 -8.61
C THR A 48 -15.55 0.45 -9.34
N VAL A 49 -14.64 -0.16 -10.09
CA VAL A 49 -13.85 0.55 -11.08
C VAL A 49 -13.93 -0.19 -12.39
N GLY A 50 -14.31 0.53 -13.44
CA GLY A 50 -14.34 0.06 -14.80
C GLY A 50 -13.38 0.88 -15.65
N GLY A 51 -12.86 0.28 -16.70
CA GLY A 51 -12.08 1.02 -17.67
C GLY A 51 -11.94 0.28 -18.98
N GLN A 52 -11.99 1.04 -20.07
CA GLN A 52 -11.77 0.54 -21.41
C GLN A 52 -11.02 1.61 -22.20
N GLY A 53 -9.95 1.23 -22.88
CA GLY A 53 -9.21 2.19 -23.67
C GLY A 53 -7.85 1.71 -24.11
N THR A 54 -6.99 2.68 -24.42
CA THR A 54 -5.64 2.44 -24.91
C THR A 54 -4.62 3.36 -24.24
N LEU A 55 -3.40 2.85 -24.13
CA LEU A 55 -2.20 3.65 -23.87
C LEU A 55 -1.32 3.68 -25.14
N GLY A 56 -0.47 4.69 -25.25
CA GLY A 56 0.46 4.84 -26.38
C GLY A 56 -0.19 5.36 -27.68
N ALA A 57 0.62 5.92 -28.56
CA ALA A 57 0.18 6.49 -29.84
C ALA A 57 0.26 5.49 -31.01
N GLY A 58 0.79 4.30 -30.75
CA GLY A 58 1.04 3.26 -31.74
C GLY A 58 -0.19 2.62 -32.37
N SER A 59 0.07 1.85 -33.42
CA SER A 59 -0.92 0.97 -34.03
C SER A 59 -1.06 -0.35 -33.26
N ALA A 60 -2.20 -1.02 -33.44
CA ALA A 60 -2.44 -2.37 -32.94
C ALA A 60 -1.66 -3.42 -33.77
N THR A 61 -0.33 -3.33 -33.73
CA THR A 61 0.60 -4.17 -34.50
C THR A 61 1.76 -4.62 -33.60
N PRO A 62 2.23 -5.87 -33.70
CA PRO A 62 3.34 -6.36 -32.88
C PRO A 62 4.58 -5.47 -33.00
N GLY A 63 5.14 -5.10 -31.84
CA GLY A 63 6.28 -4.20 -31.68
C GLY A 63 5.93 -2.73 -31.52
N SER A 64 4.66 -2.34 -31.59
CA SER A 64 4.23 -0.95 -31.37
C SER A 64 4.11 -0.61 -29.89
N ASP A 65 4.26 0.66 -29.53
CA ASP A 65 4.12 1.20 -28.18
C ASP A 65 2.68 1.24 -27.62
N ARG A 66 1.71 0.62 -28.30
CA ARG A 66 0.30 0.64 -27.90
C ARG A 66 0.00 -0.41 -26.84
N GLN A 67 -0.88 -0.09 -25.89
CA GLN A 67 -1.52 -1.06 -25.01
C GLN A 67 -3.03 -0.94 -25.13
N ASP A 68 -3.73 -2.07 -25.03
CA ASP A 68 -5.20 -2.12 -24.96
C ASP A 68 -5.60 -2.68 -23.59
N PHE A 69 -6.60 -2.09 -22.96
CA PHE A 69 -7.13 -2.61 -21.70
C PHE A 69 -8.66 -2.58 -21.65
N ASN A 70 -9.20 -3.51 -20.89
CA ASN A 70 -10.61 -3.55 -20.50
C ASN A 70 -10.72 -4.25 -19.15
N PHE A 71 -11.34 -3.61 -18.16
CA PHE A 71 -11.55 -4.22 -16.85
C PHE A 71 -12.85 -3.74 -16.21
N ASP A 72 -13.36 -4.58 -15.32
CA ASP A 72 -14.48 -4.27 -14.43
C ASP A 72 -14.23 -5.03 -13.13
N VAL A 73 -14.03 -4.28 -12.04
CA VAL A 73 -13.59 -4.80 -10.74
C VAL A 73 -14.42 -4.18 -9.63
N THR A 74 -14.87 -5.02 -8.69
CA THR A 74 -15.66 -4.60 -7.53
C THR A 74 -14.89 -4.76 -6.23
N ALA A 75 -15.13 -3.87 -5.27
CA ALA A 75 -14.52 -3.94 -3.94
C ALA A 75 -14.92 -5.18 -3.13
N SER A 76 -16.06 -5.79 -3.47
CA SER A 76 -16.51 -7.06 -2.88
C SER A 76 -15.64 -8.26 -3.26
N LEU A 77 -14.75 -8.13 -4.26
CA LEU A 77 -13.94 -9.21 -4.82
C LEU A 77 -14.77 -10.41 -5.35
N SER A 78 -16.09 -10.23 -5.46
CA SER A 78 -17.02 -11.24 -5.93
C SER A 78 -17.05 -11.23 -7.46
N GLY A 79 -15.98 -11.76 -8.06
CA GLY A 79 -15.75 -11.68 -9.49
C GLY A 79 -14.99 -10.41 -9.90
N GLY A 80 -14.68 -10.34 -11.19
CA GLY A 80 -13.91 -9.26 -11.79
C GLY A 80 -13.22 -9.76 -13.05
N GLN A 81 -13.14 -8.92 -14.06
CA GLN A 81 -12.49 -9.25 -15.33
C GLN A 81 -11.41 -8.24 -15.63
N VAL A 82 -10.31 -8.73 -16.19
CA VAL A 82 -9.22 -7.89 -16.67
C VAL A 82 -8.76 -8.46 -17.99
N PHE A 83 -8.61 -7.59 -18.97
CA PHE A 83 -7.86 -7.82 -20.18
C PHE A 83 -6.85 -6.70 -20.32
N TYR A 84 -5.60 -7.07 -20.50
CA TYR A 84 -4.52 -6.15 -20.81
C TYR A 84 -3.66 -6.75 -21.91
N ARG A 85 -3.35 -5.96 -22.94
CA ARG A 85 -2.47 -6.34 -24.04
C ARG A 85 -1.43 -5.26 -24.23
N ASP A 86 -0.17 -5.67 -24.34
CA ASP A 86 0.92 -4.77 -24.70
C ASP A 86 1.53 -5.17 -26.04
N TRP A 87 1.29 -4.35 -27.07
CA TRP A 87 1.77 -4.59 -28.41
C TRP A 87 3.29 -4.56 -28.52
N ALA A 88 4.01 -3.95 -27.56
CA ALA A 88 5.47 -3.91 -27.53
C ALA A 88 6.06 -5.24 -27.05
N VAL A 89 5.29 -6.03 -26.29
CA VAL A 89 5.72 -7.34 -25.80
C VAL A 89 5.43 -8.38 -26.88
N VAL A 90 6.44 -8.69 -27.70
CA VAL A 90 6.34 -9.70 -28.76
C VAL A 90 7.10 -10.96 -28.37
N ARG A 91 6.41 -12.10 -28.40
CA ARG A 91 6.98 -13.43 -28.12
C ARG A 91 7.75 -13.97 -29.34
N ILE A 92 8.54 -15.01 -29.12
CA ILE A 92 9.34 -15.64 -30.18
C ILE A 92 8.47 -16.25 -31.31
N ASP A 93 7.24 -16.65 -30.99
CA ASP A 93 6.26 -17.18 -31.95
C ASP A 93 5.44 -16.08 -32.65
N GLY A 94 5.74 -14.81 -32.39
CA GLY A 94 5.07 -13.65 -32.96
C GLY A 94 3.77 -13.25 -32.27
N THR A 95 3.35 -13.96 -31.22
CA THR A 95 2.21 -13.56 -30.39
C THR A 95 2.55 -12.33 -29.55
N VAL A 96 1.51 -11.61 -29.13
CA VAL A 96 1.62 -10.38 -28.34
C VAL A 96 1.27 -10.69 -26.90
N GLY A 97 2.03 -10.11 -25.97
CA GLY A 97 1.83 -10.25 -24.53
C GLY A 97 0.42 -9.83 -24.12
N THR A 98 -0.29 -10.73 -23.46
CA THR A 98 -1.58 -10.43 -22.83
C THR A 98 -1.63 -10.96 -21.42
N LEU A 99 -2.39 -10.28 -20.56
CA LEU A 99 -2.78 -10.73 -19.23
C LEU A 99 -4.30 -10.71 -19.15
N THR A 100 -4.87 -11.80 -18.63
CA THR A 100 -6.31 -11.98 -18.49
C THR A 100 -6.69 -12.44 -17.09
N VAL A 101 -7.79 -11.90 -16.58
CA VAL A 101 -8.54 -12.46 -15.45
C VAL A 101 -9.92 -12.75 -15.98
N ASP A 102 -10.31 -14.03 -15.96
CA ASP A 102 -11.60 -14.51 -16.44
C ASP A 102 -12.36 -15.11 -15.24
N PRO A 103 -13.55 -14.59 -14.88
CA PRO A 103 -14.38 -15.16 -13.84
C PRO A 103 -14.73 -16.64 -14.01
N ALA A 104 -14.67 -17.17 -15.24
CA ALA A 104 -14.88 -18.60 -15.53
C ALA A 104 -13.63 -19.47 -15.31
N ASP A 105 -12.44 -18.87 -15.23
CA ASP A 105 -11.19 -19.58 -14.92
C ASP A 105 -10.91 -19.52 -13.41
N PRO A 106 -11.08 -20.64 -12.67
CA PRO A 106 -10.89 -20.67 -11.22
C PRO A 106 -9.44 -20.43 -10.78
N SER A 107 -8.49 -20.38 -11.71
CA SER A 107 -7.08 -20.11 -11.43
C SER A 107 -6.74 -18.62 -11.47
N THR A 108 -7.68 -17.77 -11.90
CA THR A 108 -7.50 -16.31 -11.96
C THR A 108 -8.49 -15.62 -11.03
N ALA A 109 -8.05 -14.54 -10.39
CA ALA A 109 -8.90 -13.80 -9.47
C ALA A 109 -8.34 -12.40 -9.21
N ILE A 110 -9.23 -11.47 -8.87
CA ILE A 110 -8.87 -10.24 -8.15
C ILE A 110 -8.73 -10.60 -6.67
N THR A 111 -7.59 -10.26 -6.07
CA THR A 111 -7.22 -10.70 -4.72
C THR A 111 -7.22 -9.56 -3.70
N ALA A 112 -7.15 -8.31 -4.16
CA ALA A 112 -7.25 -7.15 -3.30
C ALA A 112 -7.81 -5.95 -4.06
N TYR A 113 -8.52 -5.08 -3.34
CA TYR A 113 -9.03 -3.81 -3.83
C TYR A 113 -8.72 -2.71 -2.82
N ARG A 114 -8.20 -1.59 -3.31
CA ARG A 114 -7.93 -0.37 -2.54
C ARG A 114 -8.64 0.77 -3.23
N ASP A 115 -9.51 1.42 -2.50
CA ASP A 115 -10.32 2.54 -3.01
C ASP A 115 -9.54 3.88 -3.06
N TRP A 116 -8.24 3.78 -3.27
CA TRP A 116 -7.30 4.89 -3.42
C TRP A 116 -6.07 4.41 -4.22
N ALA A 117 -5.36 5.33 -4.86
CA ALA A 117 -4.08 5.02 -5.50
C ALA A 117 -3.09 6.19 -5.41
N SER A 118 -1.88 5.93 -4.90
CA SER A 118 -0.83 6.96 -4.73
C SER A 118 -0.22 7.45 -6.05
N VAL A 119 -0.47 6.77 -7.16
CA VAL A 119 -0.05 7.22 -8.49
C VAL A 119 -0.89 8.41 -8.97
N CYS A 120 -2.06 8.63 -8.36
CA CYS A 120 -2.94 9.74 -8.69
C CYS A 120 -2.56 10.99 -7.92
N ALA A 121 -2.63 12.15 -8.59
CA ALA A 121 -2.42 13.45 -7.95
C ALA A 121 -3.42 13.70 -6.81
N ASP A 122 -4.68 13.28 -7.01
CA ASP A 122 -5.67 13.12 -5.96
C ASP A 122 -5.90 11.62 -5.71
N PRO A 123 -5.37 11.07 -4.60
CA PRO A 123 -5.51 9.64 -4.30
C PRO A 123 -6.96 9.17 -4.16
N THR A 124 -7.91 10.05 -3.81
CA THR A 124 -9.34 9.70 -3.65
C THR A 124 -10.01 9.40 -4.99
N ARG A 125 -9.45 9.91 -6.08
CA ARG A 125 -9.87 9.63 -7.46
C ARG A 125 -9.23 8.36 -8.03
N GLY A 126 -8.34 7.75 -7.27
CA GLY A 126 -7.63 6.55 -7.65
C GLY A 126 -8.28 5.27 -7.13
N VAL A 127 -7.98 4.16 -7.81
CA VAL A 127 -8.21 2.80 -7.32
C VAL A 127 -6.99 1.97 -7.67
N ALA A 128 -6.58 1.09 -6.75
CA ALA A 128 -5.57 0.09 -7.04
C ALA A 128 -6.06 -1.29 -6.65
N PHE A 129 -5.88 -2.27 -7.53
CA PHE A 129 -6.26 -3.65 -7.27
C PHE A 129 -5.14 -4.61 -7.62
N ASP A 130 -5.07 -5.71 -6.89
CA ASP A 130 -4.14 -6.80 -7.14
C ASP A 130 -4.91 -8.02 -7.65
N GLY A 131 -4.24 -8.87 -8.40
CA GLY A 131 -4.81 -10.15 -8.80
C GLY A 131 -3.77 -11.14 -9.27
N THR A 132 -4.26 -12.35 -9.49
CA THR A 132 -3.53 -13.40 -10.21
C THR A 132 -4.18 -13.55 -11.58
N GLY A 133 -3.41 -13.27 -12.64
CA GLY A 133 -3.86 -13.32 -14.03
C GLY A 133 -3.16 -14.40 -14.83
N ARG A 134 -3.78 -14.82 -15.94
CA ARG A 134 -3.21 -15.75 -16.91
C ARG A 134 -2.61 -14.99 -18.08
N LEU A 135 -1.37 -15.29 -18.40
CA LEU A 135 -0.68 -14.76 -19.57
C LEU A 135 -1.09 -15.50 -20.85
N ASP A 136 -0.79 -14.90 -22.01
CA ASP A 136 -0.90 -15.54 -23.33
C ASP A 136 -0.16 -16.88 -23.41
N THR A 137 0.89 -17.09 -22.61
CA THR A 137 1.63 -18.35 -22.53
C THR A 137 0.94 -19.43 -21.68
N GLY A 138 -0.21 -19.11 -21.09
CA GLY A 138 -0.93 -19.98 -20.14
C GLY A 138 -0.40 -19.94 -18.71
N SER A 139 0.74 -19.30 -18.45
CA SER A 139 1.30 -19.15 -17.11
C SER A 139 0.47 -18.21 -16.25
N LEU A 140 0.43 -18.46 -14.93
CA LEU A 140 -0.16 -17.55 -13.96
C LEU A 140 0.91 -16.58 -13.42
N THR A 141 0.52 -15.35 -13.16
CA THR A 141 1.37 -14.33 -12.53
C THR A 141 0.53 -13.41 -11.66
N ASP A 142 1.15 -12.88 -10.61
CA ASP A 142 0.57 -11.78 -9.84
C ASP A 142 0.78 -10.46 -10.57
N PHE A 143 -0.17 -9.55 -10.41
CA PHE A 143 -0.12 -8.21 -10.97
C PHE A 143 -0.79 -7.19 -10.04
N THR A 144 -0.44 -5.92 -10.25
CA THR A 144 -1.14 -4.77 -9.68
C THR A 144 -1.55 -3.82 -10.80
N VAL A 145 -2.79 -3.34 -10.76
CA VAL A 145 -3.25 -2.22 -11.58
C VAL A 145 -3.56 -1.05 -10.65
N ALA A 146 -3.11 0.14 -11.04
CA ALA A 146 -3.49 1.40 -10.41
C ALA A 146 -4.05 2.34 -11.48
N VAL A 147 -5.20 2.94 -11.22
CA VAL A 147 -5.89 3.83 -12.15
C VAL A 147 -6.34 5.11 -11.47
N CYS A 148 -6.48 6.17 -12.25
CA CYS A 148 -7.00 7.47 -11.83
C CYS A 148 -8.14 7.89 -12.76
N ASP A 149 -9.34 8.04 -12.21
CA ASP A 149 -10.48 8.67 -12.87
C ASP A 149 -10.35 10.19 -12.66
N ASN A 150 -9.80 10.90 -13.63
CA ASN A 150 -9.44 12.32 -13.50
C ASN A 150 -10.38 13.27 -14.26
N GLY A 151 -11.24 12.74 -15.14
CA GLY A 151 -12.06 13.58 -15.99
C GLY A 151 -13.30 12.87 -16.52
N SER A 152 -13.86 13.46 -17.57
CA SER A 152 -14.92 12.81 -18.34
C SER A 152 -14.33 11.80 -19.31
N PRO A 153 -15.14 10.86 -19.83
CA PRO A 153 -14.74 9.96 -20.88
C PRO A 153 -14.09 10.67 -22.07
N GLU A 154 -13.06 10.05 -22.65
CA GLU A 154 -12.30 10.54 -23.82
C GLU A 154 -11.58 11.88 -23.61
N SER A 155 -11.45 12.36 -22.36
CA SER A 155 -10.73 13.61 -22.06
C SER A 155 -9.21 13.46 -22.14
N GLY A 156 -8.69 12.23 -22.09
CA GLY A 156 -7.26 11.92 -22.03
C GLY A 156 -6.60 12.28 -20.68
N THR A 157 -7.39 12.60 -19.65
CA THR A 157 -6.85 12.94 -18.32
C THR A 157 -6.69 11.74 -17.40
N ASP A 158 -7.39 10.64 -17.72
CA ASP A 158 -7.32 9.42 -16.93
C ASP A 158 -5.97 8.76 -17.09
N PHE A 159 -5.58 8.01 -16.06
CA PHE A 159 -4.28 7.38 -15.97
C PHE A 159 -4.44 5.91 -15.61
N LEU A 160 -3.59 5.07 -16.19
CA LEU A 160 -3.48 3.66 -15.84
C LEU A 160 -2.01 3.27 -15.75
N GLN A 161 -1.69 2.44 -14.74
CA GLN A 161 -0.41 1.78 -14.61
C GLN A 161 -0.62 0.30 -14.27
N MET A 162 0.09 -0.57 -14.99
CA MET A 162 0.17 -2.00 -14.76
C MET A 162 1.58 -2.35 -14.25
N ASP A 163 1.63 -3.14 -13.19
CA ASP A 163 2.85 -3.73 -12.64
C ASP A 163 2.72 -5.25 -12.60
N VAL A 164 3.72 -5.95 -13.11
CA VAL A 164 3.83 -7.41 -13.08
C VAL A 164 5.25 -7.76 -12.57
N PRO A 165 5.44 -7.88 -11.24
CA PRO A 165 6.76 -7.96 -10.62
C PRO A 165 7.64 -9.11 -11.11
N ALA A 166 7.03 -10.28 -11.36
CA ALA A 166 7.74 -11.48 -11.81
C ALA A 166 8.50 -11.28 -13.15
N TYR A 167 8.11 -10.27 -13.92
CA TYR A 167 8.72 -9.92 -15.20
C TYR A 167 9.42 -8.56 -15.18
N THR A 168 9.55 -7.91 -14.01
CA THR A 168 10.05 -6.52 -13.90
C THR A 168 9.30 -5.57 -14.85
N TYR A 169 8.03 -5.86 -15.10
CA TYR A 169 7.19 -5.10 -16.00
C TYR A 169 6.48 -4.03 -15.18
N ASN A 170 6.70 -2.77 -15.54
CA ASN A 170 5.99 -1.63 -14.97
C ASN A 170 5.74 -0.65 -16.11
N HIS A 171 4.48 -0.50 -16.50
CA HIS A 171 4.11 0.34 -17.63
C HIS A 171 2.82 1.08 -17.35
N GLY A 172 2.82 2.38 -17.63
CA GLY A 172 1.67 3.23 -17.36
C GLY A 172 1.78 4.58 -18.04
N GLY A 173 0.66 5.30 -18.06
CA GLY A 173 0.56 6.58 -18.71
C GLY A 173 -0.87 7.11 -18.71
N PHE A 174 -1.02 8.32 -19.26
CA PHE A 174 -2.33 8.87 -19.56
C PHE A 174 -2.97 8.10 -20.71
N LEU A 175 -4.30 7.94 -20.64
CA LEU A 175 -5.06 7.28 -21.68
C LEU A 175 -4.94 8.05 -23.00
N SER A 176 -4.60 7.32 -24.06
CA SER A 176 -4.59 7.85 -25.43
C SER A 176 -5.98 7.82 -26.07
N SER A 177 -6.85 6.92 -25.60
CA SER A 177 -8.30 6.89 -25.87
C SER A 177 -9.01 6.10 -24.77
N GLY A 178 -10.33 6.29 -24.65
CA GLY A 178 -11.15 5.58 -23.68
C GLY A 178 -11.38 6.33 -22.37
N ASP A 179 -11.66 5.57 -21.32
CA ASP A 179 -12.12 6.08 -20.01
C ASP A 179 -11.77 5.12 -18.87
N VAL A 180 -11.56 5.68 -17.68
CA VAL A 180 -11.63 4.99 -16.40
C VAL A 180 -12.74 5.63 -15.57
N ALA A 181 -13.72 4.83 -15.19
CA ALA A 181 -14.82 5.26 -14.34
C ALA A 181 -14.72 4.59 -12.97
N LYS A 182 -14.52 5.41 -11.94
CA LYS A 182 -14.63 5.01 -10.54
C LYS A 182 -16.05 5.29 -10.06
N SER A 183 -16.68 4.31 -9.42
CA SER A 183 -17.96 4.48 -8.75
C SER A 183 -17.87 4.01 -7.31
N GLY A 184 -18.56 4.70 -6.40
CA GLY A 184 -18.44 4.44 -4.97
C GLY A 184 -18.00 5.65 -4.15
N THR A 185 -17.87 5.48 -2.83
CA THR A 185 -17.38 6.55 -1.94
C THR A 185 -16.06 6.16 -1.32
N ALA A 186 -14.98 6.84 -1.76
CA ALA A 186 -13.67 6.78 -1.14
C ALA A 186 -13.75 7.05 0.36
N THR A 187 -13.68 5.98 1.15
CA THR A 187 -13.62 6.09 2.62
C THR A 187 -12.15 6.02 3.03
N ILE A 188 -11.56 7.18 3.27
CA ILE A 188 -10.26 7.26 3.92
C ILE A 188 -10.48 7.29 5.43
N ILE A 189 -10.12 6.20 6.12
CA ILE A 189 -10.08 6.16 7.58
C ILE A 189 -8.70 6.59 8.02
N PHE A 190 -8.60 7.80 8.58
CA PHE A 190 -7.42 8.21 9.34
C PHE A 190 -7.59 7.69 10.78
N GLN A 191 -6.68 6.83 11.23
CA GLN A 191 -6.57 6.44 12.63
C GLN A 191 -5.40 7.21 13.25
N ASP A 192 -5.69 8.15 14.13
CA ASP A 192 -4.68 8.86 14.91
C ASP A 192 -5.02 8.75 16.39
N GLY A 193 -4.02 8.35 17.19
CA GLY A 193 -4.11 8.34 18.64
C GLY A 193 -3.73 9.68 19.26
N PHE A 194 -3.16 10.60 18.49
CA PHE A 194 -2.58 11.88 18.93
C PHE A 194 -1.40 11.75 19.92
N GLU A 195 -0.83 10.56 20.08
CA GLU A 195 0.28 10.26 21.02
C GLU A 195 1.68 10.44 20.42
N SER A 196 1.79 10.84 19.13
CA SER A 196 3.09 11.02 18.49
C SER A 196 3.78 12.31 18.96
N PRO A 197 5.10 12.46 18.83
CA PRO A 197 5.80 13.69 19.26
C PRO A 197 5.35 14.96 18.52
N ASN A 198 4.70 14.81 17.36
CA ASN A 198 4.17 15.93 16.59
C ASN A 198 2.91 15.51 15.81
N PRO A 199 1.77 15.27 16.48
CA PRO A 199 0.62 14.65 15.82
C PRO A 199 0.03 15.57 14.75
N LEU A 200 0.11 16.88 14.97
CA LEU A 200 -0.47 17.88 14.08
C LEU A 200 0.31 18.08 12.77
N SER A 201 1.51 17.51 12.58
CA SER A 201 2.24 17.68 11.31
C SER A 201 1.56 17.02 10.12
N GLU A 202 0.70 16.04 10.36
CA GLU A 202 -0.05 15.30 9.33
C GLU A 202 -1.46 15.88 9.12
N TRP A 203 -1.87 16.88 9.91
CA TRP A 203 -3.20 17.46 9.88
C TRP A 203 -3.16 18.92 9.40
N THR A 204 -3.99 19.25 8.40
CA THR A 204 -4.16 20.63 7.93
C THR A 204 -5.45 21.22 8.46
N GLN A 205 -5.36 22.38 9.12
CA GLN A 205 -6.54 23.11 9.60
C GLN A 205 -7.31 23.79 8.47
N TYR A 206 -8.63 23.67 8.49
CA TYR A 206 -9.54 24.44 7.62
C TYR A 206 -10.78 24.93 8.39
N PRO A 207 -11.20 26.21 8.25
CA PRO A 207 -10.58 27.28 7.48
C PRO A 207 -9.26 27.75 8.11
N SER A 208 -8.34 28.23 7.27
CA SER A 208 -6.99 28.66 7.67
C SER A 208 -6.92 29.97 8.46
N GLY A 209 -8.07 30.59 8.74
CA GLY A 209 -8.17 31.87 9.44
C GLY A 209 -9.13 31.82 10.63
N ASN A 210 -8.61 32.16 11.81
CA ASN A 210 -9.32 32.59 13.04
C ASN A 210 -9.42 31.62 14.21
N GLY A 211 -8.71 30.49 14.18
CA GLY A 211 -8.48 29.67 15.38
C GLY A 211 -7.10 29.01 15.29
N ARG A 212 -6.38 28.86 16.41
CA ARG A 212 -5.28 27.89 16.48
C ARG A 212 -5.86 26.69 17.22
N TYR A 213 -6.04 25.57 16.54
CA TYR A 213 -6.32 24.32 17.25
C TYR A 213 -5.02 23.86 17.92
N SER A 214 -5.12 23.43 19.16
CA SER A 214 -4.02 22.84 19.92
C SER A 214 -4.48 21.50 20.47
N LEU A 215 -3.55 20.55 20.57
CA LEU A 215 -3.80 19.34 21.33
C LEU A 215 -3.91 19.69 22.81
N SER A 216 -4.84 19.02 23.50
CA SER A 216 -5.01 19.13 24.95
C SER A 216 -4.59 17.82 25.59
N SER A 217 -3.70 17.91 26.58
CA SER A 217 -3.37 16.81 27.49
C SER A 217 -4.35 16.71 28.67
N ASP A 218 -5.29 17.65 28.78
CA ASP A 218 -6.20 17.73 29.95
C ASP A 218 -7.45 16.87 29.77
N THR A 219 -7.73 16.41 28.55
CA THR A 219 -8.89 15.55 28.24
C THR A 219 -8.53 14.60 27.10
N VAL A 220 -8.16 13.37 27.47
CA VAL A 220 -7.74 12.33 26.52
C VAL A 220 -8.62 11.09 26.65
N HIS A 221 -8.95 10.46 25.51
CA HIS A 221 -9.74 9.22 25.47
C HIS A 221 -8.84 7.96 25.46
N SER A 222 -7.66 8.07 24.85
CA SER A 222 -6.60 7.06 24.83
C SER A 222 -5.29 7.76 25.20
N GLY A 223 -4.35 7.07 25.87
CA GLY A 223 -3.03 7.62 26.18
C GLY A 223 -3.01 8.78 27.20
N THR A 224 -2.00 9.66 27.09
CA THR A 224 -1.72 10.78 28.03
C THR A 224 -1.76 12.14 27.36
#